data_AF-A0A7Y5WUX7-F1
#
_entry.id   AF-A0A7Y5WUX7-F1
#
_cell.length_a   1.000
_cell.length_b   1.000
_cell.length_c   1.000
_cell.angle_alpha   90.00
_cell.angle_beta   90.00
_cell.angle_gamma   90.00
#
_symmetry.space_group_name_H-M   'P 1'
#
loop_
_entity.id
_entity.type
_entity.pdbx_description
1 polymer ?
#
loop_
_entity_poly.entity_id
_entity_poly.type
_entity_poly.pdbx_seq_one_letter_code
_entity_poly.pdbx_strand_id
1 'polypeptide(L)'
;MLSVLADRTYRHLFAAQVIALIGTGLMTVALGLLAFRIAGESAGAVLGTALAIKMVAYVLVAPIVGGLAGRLPRRAFLVAMDLTRAAVAIALPFIDQVWQVYVLIFVLQSASAGFTPTFQATIP
;
A
#
# COMPACT_ATOMS: atom_id res chain seq x y z
N MET A 1 -22.05 10.45 -16.90
CA MET A 1 -20.79 10.01 -16.26
C MET A 1 -20.67 10.46 -14.80
N LEU A 2 -21.02 11.71 -14.42
CA LEU A 2 -20.97 12.16 -13.01
C LEU A 2 -22.11 11.63 -12.11
N SER A 3 -23.14 11.00 -12.67
CA SER A 3 -24.28 10.44 -11.92
C SER A 3 -23.89 9.35 -10.92
N VAL A 4 -22.78 8.63 -11.15
CA VAL A 4 -22.27 7.59 -10.25
C VAL A 4 -21.78 8.18 -8.91
N LEU A 5 -21.34 9.45 -8.91
CA LEU A 5 -20.92 10.17 -7.70
C LEU A 5 -22.11 10.67 -6.85
N ALA A 6 -23.34 10.55 -7.35
CA ALA A 6 -24.55 10.83 -6.56
C ALA A 6 -24.79 9.72 -5.52
N ASP A 7 -24.31 8.50 -5.76
CA ASP A 7 -24.31 7.44 -4.77
C ASP A 7 -23.32 7.78 -3.64
N ARG A 8 -23.86 7.94 -2.42
CA ARG A 8 -23.09 8.33 -1.26
C ARG A 8 -21.99 7.32 -0.94
N THR A 9 -22.24 6.03 -1.12
CA THR A 9 -21.27 4.97 -0.84
C THR A 9 -20.13 5.03 -1.84
N TYR A 10 -20.45 5.11 -3.14
CA TYR A 10 -19.46 5.22 -4.20
C TYR A 10 -18.59 6.48 -4.04
N ARG A 11 -19.18 7.63 -3.70
CA ARG A 11 -18.44 8.89 -3.51
C ARG A 11 -17.38 8.80 -2.41
N HIS A 12 -17.70 8.17 -1.28
CA HIS A 12 -16.73 8.00 -0.19
C HIS A 12 -15.63 6.99 -0.56
N LEU A 13 -15.98 5.89 -1.23
CA LEU A 13 -15.00 4.92 -1.72
C LEU A 13 -14.06 5.54 -2.75
N PHE A 14 -14.59 6.35 -3.68
CA PHE A 14 -13.79 7.06 -4.66
C PHE A 14 -12.84 8.08 -4.01
N ALA A 15 -13.34 8.88 -3.06
CA ALA A 15 -12.48 9.81 -2.33
C ALA A 15 -11.37 9.08 -1.54
N ALA A 16 -11.70 7.96 -0.88
CA ALA A 16 -10.73 7.12 -0.20
C ALA A 16 -9.68 6.57 -1.18
N GLN A 17 -10.09 6.10 -2.36
CA GLN A 17 -9.19 5.62 -3.40
C GLN A 17 -8.23 6.72 -3.90
N VAL A 18 -8.72 7.93 -4.11
CA VAL A 18 -7.88 9.07 -4.54
C VAL A 18 -6.83 9.39 -3.48
N ILE A 19 -7.24 9.48 -2.21
CA ILE A 19 -6.32 9.74 -1.08
C ILE A 19 -5.30 8.59 -0.96
N ALA A 20 -5.76 7.34 -1.06
CA ALA A 20 -4.89 6.17 -1.01
C ALA A 20 -3.87 6.18 -2.16
N LEU A 21 -4.27 6.59 -3.38
CA LEU A 21 -3.37 6.64 -4.52
C LEU A 21 -2.29 7.70 -4.34
N ILE A 22 -2.68 8.90 -3.89
CA ILE A 22 -1.75 9.99 -3.55
C ILE A 22 -0.77 9.52 -2.46
N GLY A 23 -1.30 8.92 -1.39
CA GLY A 23 -0.48 8.36 -0.32
C GLY A 23 0.50 7.31 -0.83
N THR A 24 0.11 6.44 -1.77
CA THR A 24 1.00 5.42 -2.35
C THR A 24 2.17 6.05 -3.10
N GLY A 25 1.88 7.08 -3.89
CA GLY A 25 2.90 7.84 -4.63
C GLY A 25 3.89 8.50 -3.69
N LEU A 26 3.40 9.26 -2.71
CA LEU A 26 4.23 9.93 -1.70
C LEU A 26 5.09 8.93 -0.92
N MET A 27 4.52 7.80 -0.52
CA MET A 27 5.21 6.76 0.23
C MET A 27 6.35 6.12 -0.57
N THR A 28 6.14 5.92 -1.87
CA THR A 28 7.16 5.38 -2.78
C THR A 28 8.34 6.35 -2.90
N VAL A 29 8.08 7.65 -3.02
CA VAL A 29 9.12 8.68 -3.06
C VAL A 29 9.86 8.74 -1.71
N ALA A 30 9.13 8.75 -0.60
CA ALA A 30 9.70 8.84 0.74
C ALA A 30 10.61 7.64 1.05
N LEU A 31 10.17 6.41 0.75
CA LEU A 31 10.99 5.20 0.89
C LEU A 31 12.22 5.24 -0.03
N GLY A 32 12.06 5.76 -1.26
CA GLY A 32 13.15 5.98 -2.19
C GLY A 32 14.26 6.85 -1.61
N LEU A 33 13.87 8.03 -1.11
CA LEU A 33 14.77 9.00 -0.50
C LEU A 33 15.38 8.49 0.81
N LEU A 34 14.60 7.77 1.62
CA LEU A 34 15.07 7.17 2.87
C LEU A 34 16.13 6.10 2.61
N ALA A 35 15.89 5.20 1.65
CA ALA A 35 16.87 4.21 1.24
C ALA A 35 18.16 4.88 0.74
N PHE A 36 18.04 5.96 -0.03
CA PHE A 36 19.21 6.74 -0.47
C PHE A 36 19.98 7.35 0.71
N ARG A 37 19.28 7.93 1.68
CA ARG A 37 19.90 8.51 2.89
C ARG A 37 20.62 7.48 3.75
N ILE A 38 20.07 6.26 3.87
CA ILE A 38 20.63 5.20 4.73
C ILE A 38 21.77 4.45 4.01
N ALA A 39 21.61 4.17 2.71
CA ALA A 39 22.50 3.28 1.97
C ALA A 39 23.58 4.00 1.15
N GLY A 40 23.46 5.32 0.94
CA GLY A 40 24.45 6.12 0.21
C GLY A 40 24.77 5.57 -1.18
N GLU A 41 26.03 5.22 -1.42
CA GLU A 41 26.51 4.64 -2.69
C GLU A 41 25.82 3.30 -3.04
N SER A 42 25.37 2.55 -2.04
CA SER A 42 24.68 1.26 -2.24
C SER A 42 23.16 1.40 -2.46
N ALA A 43 22.65 2.63 -2.50
CA ALA A 43 21.21 2.91 -2.62
C ALA A 43 20.56 2.27 -3.85
N GLY A 44 21.27 2.20 -4.99
CA GLY A 44 20.77 1.54 -6.19
C GLY A 44 20.47 0.05 -5.97
N ALA A 45 21.39 -0.66 -5.31
CA ALA A 45 21.21 -2.07 -4.98
C ALA A 45 20.08 -2.25 -3.95
N VAL A 46 20.06 -1.43 -2.90
CA VAL A 46 19.01 -1.46 -1.87
C VAL A 46 17.63 -1.22 -2.47
N LEU A 47 17.49 -0.22 -3.35
CA LEU A 47 16.24 0.08 -4.03
C LEU A 47 15.82 -1.04 -5.01
N GLY A 48 16.78 -1.64 -5.72
CA GLY A 48 16.53 -2.79 -6.58
C GLY A 48 15.96 -3.98 -5.79
N THR A 49 16.60 -4.34 -4.68
CA THR A 49 16.11 -5.39 -3.78
C THR A 49 14.75 -5.05 -3.19
N ALA A 50 14.56 -3.81 -2.75
CA ALA A 50 13.28 -3.31 -2.26
C ALA A 50 12.15 -3.46 -3.29
N LEU A 51 12.40 -3.10 -4.56
CA LEU A 51 11.42 -3.27 -5.63
C LEU A 51 11.13 -4.74 -5.94
N ALA A 52 12.14 -5.61 -5.85
CA ALA A 52 11.93 -7.06 -5.96
C ALA A 52 11.04 -7.58 -4.82
N ILE A 53 11.30 -7.16 -3.57
CA ILE A 53 10.47 -7.50 -2.40
C ILE A 53 9.04 -7.01 -2.59
N LYS A 54 8.86 -5.78 -3.08
CA LYS A 54 7.54 -5.23 -3.43
C LYS A 54 6.78 -6.16 -4.37
N MET A 55 7.44 -6.64 -5.42
CA MET A 55 6.81 -7.49 -6.42
C MET A 55 6.43 -8.86 -5.84
N VAL A 56 7.33 -9.46 -5.06
CA VAL A 56 7.06 -10.74 -4.36
C VAL A 56 5.89 -10.61 -3.40
N ALA A 57 5.88 -9.56 -2.56
CA ALA A 57 4.79 -9.29 -1.64
C ALA A 57 3.45 -9.17 -2.39
N TYR A 58 3.44 -8.42 -3.49
CA TYR A 58 2.21 -8.22 -4.26
C TYR A 58 1.69 -9.50 -4.90
N VAL A 59 2.56 -10.25 -5.58
CA VAL A 59 2.20 -11.49 -6.29
C VAL A 59 1.72 -12.58 -5.32
N LEU A 60 2.25 -12.64 -4.11
CA LEU A 60 1.83 -13.62 -3.10
C LEU A 60 0.53 -13.21 -2.41
N VAL A 61 0.39 -11.95 -2.04
CA VAL A 61 -0.74 -11.49 -1.22
C VAL A 61 -2.01 -11.29 -2.06
N ALA A 62 -1.90 -10.77 -3.28
CA ALA A 62 -3.07 -10.45 -4.10
C ALA A 62 -3.99 -11.67 -4.38
N PRO A 63 -3.48 -12.87 -4.75
CA PRO A 63 -4.32 -14.06 -4.95
C PRO A 63 -4.97 -14.56 -3.66
N ILE A 64 -4.23 -14.52 -2.54
CA ILE A 64 -4.73 -14.96 -1.23
C ILE A 64 -5.90 -14.08 -0.81
N VAL A 65 -5.72 -12.76 -0.86
CA VAL A 65 -6.78 -11.81 -0.51
C VAL A 65 -7.92 -11.87 -1.53
N GLY A 66 -7.61 -12.03 -2.82
CA GLY A 66 -8.62 -12.21 -3.87
C GLY A 66 -9.54 -13.41 -3.62
N GLY A 67 -8.98 -14.56 -3.22
CA GLY A 67 -9.75 -15.75 -2.86
C GLY A 67 -10.57 -15.57 -1.57
N LEU A 68 -10.08 -14.75 -0.63
CA LEU A 68 -10.76 -14.45 0.64
C LEU A 68 -11.70 -13.24 0.57
N ALA A 69 -11.67 -12.45 -0.50
CA ALA A 69 -12.39 -11.18 -0.62
C ALA A 69 -13.93 -11.33 -0.52
N GLY A 70 -14.45 -12.50 -0.89
CA GLY A 70 -15.87 -12.84 -0.72
C GLY A 70 -16.29 -13.11 0.73
N ARG A 71 -15.34 -13.41 1.63
CA ARG A 71 -15.59 -13.77 3.03
C ARG A 71 -15.16 -12.70 4.04
N LEU A 72 -14.38 -11.72 3.60
CA LEU A 72 -13.86 -10.66 4.47
C LEU A 72 -14.89 -9.51 4.63
N PRO A 73 -15.00 -8.90 5.82
CA PRO A 73 -15.78 -7.69 6.02
C PRO A 73 -15.10 -6.52 5.28
N ARG A 74 -15.50 -6.31 4.03
CA ARG A 74 -14.84 -5.41 3.04
C ARG A 74 -14.47 -4.05 3.60
N ARG A 75 -15.40 -3.38 4.28
CA ARG A 75 -15.18 -2.05 4.87
C ARG A 75 -14.11 -2.07 5.97
N ALA A 76 -14.17 -3.03 6.89
CA ALA A 76 -13.20 -3.15 7.97
C ALA A 76 -11.81 -3.51 7.42
N PHE A 77 -11.75 -4.37 6.39
CA PHE A 77 -10.51 -4.74 5.74
C PHE A 77 -9.83 -3.55 5.04
N LEU A 78 -10.58 -2.78 4.23
CA LEU A 78 -10.05 -1.58 3.58
C LEU A 78 -9.52 -0.56 4.60
N VAL A 79 -10.27 -0.32 5.69
CA VAL A 79 -9.81 0.56 6.78
C VAL A 79 -8.55 0.02 7.44
N ALA A 80 -8.45 -1.28 7.70
CA ALA A 80 -7.26 -1.88 8.29
C ALA A 80 -6.02 -1.72 7.37
N MET A 81 -6.19 -1.85 6.05
CA MET A 81 -5.11 -1.63 5.08
C MET A 81 -4.65 -0.16 5.09
N ASP A 82 -5.58 0.80 5.12
CA ASP A 82 -5.23 2.22 5.22
C ASP A 82 -4.55 2.57 6.54
N LEU A 83 -5.02 2.02 7.67
CA LEU A 83 -4.37 2.18 8.96
C LEU A 83 -2.96 1.61 8.98
N THR A 84 -2.75 0.45 8.33
CA THR A 84 -1.43 -0.16 8.19
C THR A 84 -0.50 0.77 7.41
N ARG A 85 -0.98 1.33 6.29
CA ARG A 85 -0.21 2.29 5.48
C ARG A 85 0.11 3.57 6.27
N ALA A 86 -0.83 4.09 7.05
CA ALA A 86 -0.62 5.24 7.91
C ALA A 86 0.42 4.95 9.00
N ALA A 87 0.39 3.77 9.61
CA ALA A 87 1.38 3.35 10.60
C ALA A 87 2.80 3.27 9.98
N VAL A 88 2.92 2.72 8.78
CA VAL A 88 4.19 2.72 8.01
C VAL A 88 4.66 4.15 7.75
N ALA A 89 3.76 5.08 7.39
CA ALA A 89 4.08 6.50 7.17
C ALA A 89 4.63 7.18 8.43
N ILE A 90 4.02 6.91 9.59
CA ILE A 90 4.49 7.42 10.89
C ILE A 90 5.82 6.78 11.28
N ALA A 91 6.08 5.53 10.88
CA ALA A 91 7.31 4.82 11.20
C ALA A 91 8.54 5.32 10.40
N LEU A 92 8.36 5.83 9.18
CA LEU A 92 9.45 6.29 8.29
C LEU A 92 10.54 7.17 8.95
N PRO A 93 10.21 8.22 9.74
CA PRO A 93 11.23 9.07 10.36
C PRO A 93 12.11 8.36 11.40
N PHE A 94 11.69 7.20 11.90
CA PHE A 94 12.42 6.44 12.93
C PHE A 94 13.35 5.37 12.34
N ILE A 95 13.44 5.29 11.02
CA ILE A 95 14.18 4.23 10.32
C ILE A 95 15.63 4.62 10.15
N ASP A 96 16.50 3.77 10.69
CA ASP A 96 17.95 3.96 10.71
C ASP A 96 18.70 2.88 9.92
N GLN A 97 18.06 1.74 9.63
CA GLN A 97 18.73 0.57 9.04
C GLN A 97 18.05 0.06 7.77
N VAL A 98 18.87 -0.49 6.86
CA VAL A 98 18.42 -0.97 5.54
C VAL A 98 17.37 -2.09 5.64
N TRP A 99 17.55 -3.04 6.56
CA TRP A 99 16.60 -4.16 6.69
C TRP A 99 15.19 -3.69 7.10
N GLN A 100 15.08 -2.58 7.83
CA GLN A 100 13.79 -1.98 8.21
C GLN A 100 13.08 -1.43 6.97
N VAL A 101 13.82 -0.87 6.00
CA VAL A 101 13.26 -0.44 4.70
C VAL A 101 12.65 -1.63 3.97
N TYR A 102 13.31 -2.79 3.97
CA TYR A 102 12.78 -4.02 3.37
C TYR A 102 11.49 -4.48 4.03
N VAL A 103 11.44 -4.46 5.37
CA VAL A 103 10.24 -4.81 6.13
C VAL A 103 9.10 -3.83 5.85
N LEU A 104 9.36 -2.52 5.88
CA LEU A 104 8.36 -1.48 5.60
C LEU A 104 7.77 -1.63 4.20
N ILE A 105 8.62 -1.87 3.20
CA ILE A 105 8.17 -2.09 1.83
C ILE A 105 7.32 -3.34 1.73
N PHE A 106 7.75 -4.45 2.35
CA PHE A 106 6.97 -5.68 2.35
C PHE A 106 5.57 -5.46 2.96
N VAL A 107 5.49 -4.80 4.12
CA VAL A 107 4.22 -4.50 4.80
C VAL A 107 3.36 -3.57 3.96
N LEU A 108 3.93 -2.47 3.45
CA LEU A 108 3.21 -1.49 2.63
C LEU A 108 2.62 -2.13 1.36
N GLN A 109 3.38 -3.03 0.74
CA GLN A 109 2.99 -3.67 -0.51
C GLN A 109 2.02 -4.82 -0.30
N SER A 110 2.13 -5.54 0.82
CA SER A 110 1.11 -6.49 1.25
C SER A 110 -0.23 -5.79 1.49
N ALA A 111 -0.22 -4.64 2.18
CA ALA A 111 -1.43 -3.86 2.41
C ALA A 111 -2.04 -3.34 1.10
N SER A 112 -1.20 -2.86 0.18
CA SER A 112 -1.66 -2.37 -1.13
C SER A 112 -2.20 -3.50 -2.01
N ALA A 113 -1.58 -4.68 -1.98
CA ALA A 113 -2.03 -5.88 -2.69
C ALA A 113 -3.40 -6.37 -2.21
N GLY A 114 -3.68 -6.28 -0.90
CA GLY A 114 -4.99 -6.61 -0.36
C GLY A 114 -6.08 -5.58 -0.71
N PHE A 115 -5.70 -4.32 -0.85
CA PHE A 115 -6.65 -3.22 -1.09
C PHE A 115 -7.35 -3.35 -2.44
N THR A 116 -6.61 -3.53 -3.54
CA THR A 116 -7.16 -3.55 -4.91
C THR A 116 -8.28 -4.58 -5.14
N PRO A 117 -8.11 -5.89 -4.84
CA PRO A 117 -9.16 -6.88 -5.09
C PRO A 117 -10.38 -6.65 -4.20
N THR A 118 -10.17 -6.24 -2.95
CA THR A 118 -11.28 -5.96 -2.02
C THR A 118 -12.06 -4.73 -2.46
N PHE A 119 -11.36 -3.68 -2.92
CA PHE A 119 -11.98 -2.46 -3.43
C PHE A 119 -12.82 -2.76 -4.67
N GLN A 120 -12.25 -3.46 -5.65
CA GLN A 120 -12.96 -3.86 -6.87
C GLN A 120 -14.20 -4.72 -6.57
N ALA A 121 -14.10 -5.66 -5.62
CA ALA A 121 -15.25 -6.46 -5.20
C ALA A 121 -16.37 -5.62 -4.55
N THR A 122 -16.04 -4.47 -3.97
CA THR A 122 -16.97 -3.58 -3.23
C THR A 122 -17.73 -2.61 -4.13
N ILE A 123 -17.24 -2.37 -5.35
CA ILE A 123 -17.96 -1.54 -6.32
C ILE A 123 -19.25 -2.28 -6.72
N PRO A 124 -20.44 -1.65 -6.56
CA PRO A 124 -21.72 -2.25 -6.94
C PRO A 124 -21.91 -2.35 -8.45
#